data_AF-A0A509MHR2-F1
#
_entry.id   AF-A0A509MHR2-F1
#
_cell.length_a   1.000
_cell.length_b   1.000
_cell.length_c   1.000
_cell.angle_alpha   90.00
_cell.angle_beta   90.00
_cell.angle_gamma   90.00
#
_symmetry.space_group_name_H-M   'P 1'
#
loop_
_entity.id
_entity.type
_entity.pdbx_description
1 polymer ?
#
loop_
_entity_poly.entity_id
_entity_poly.type
_entity_poly.pdbx_seq_one_letter_code
_entity_poly.pdbx_strand_id
1 'polypeptide(L)'
;MEPSDTLDRLRQIPDMAAELWASGRATGDSGDPKPGQVRPHRAKPATPIDLGRHDILRTDEHGLLAELSQAVRAVWEDNPGVALSNPPTWAGECSWLLANVELWDTDPFLSAFVADATRLVWHTLDRALHRPAPARLTCPSCGGRLAESAGGWITCRDCASQFPGRERIATQMIHKRDMTTDEIAAEFHIYPARLRKWAERGLVKPTNPGCKPSTWRPWDVLRVLHPDIVEAIEVGGREAC
;
A
#
# COMPACT_ATOMS: atom_id res chain seq x y z
N MET A 1 -16.68 -12.96 3.68
CA MET A 1 -16.34 -12.59 2.30
C MET A 1 -16.49 -13.86 1.52
N GLU A 2 -17.39 -13.89 0.55
CA GLU A 2 -17.69 -15.13 -0.16
C GLU A 2 -16.50 -15.53 -1.03
N PRO A 3 -16.13 -16.82 -1.10
CA PRO A 3 -14.99 -17.29 -1.90
C PRO A 3 -15.10 -16.90 -3.38
N SER A 4 -16.30 -16.67 -3.90
CA SER A 4 -16.53 -16.16 -5.25
C SER A 4 -15.84 -14.81 -5.53
N ASP A 5 -15.81 -13.90 -4.54
CA ASP A 5 -15.19 -12.57 -4.67
C ASP A 5 -13.65 -12.66 -4.74
N THR A 6 -13.06 -13.61 -4.02
CA THR A 6 -11.60 -13.89 -4.08
C THR A 6 -11.20 -14.41 -5.46
N LEU A 7 -11.95 -15.37 -6.01
CA LEU A 7 -11.66 -15.95 -7.32
C LEU A 7 -11.79 -14.92 -8.45
N ASP A 8 -12.82 -14.07 -8.40
CA ASP A 8 -13.00 -13.02 -9.40
C ASP A 8 -11.87 -12.00 -9.39
N ARG A 9 -11.35 -11.65 -8.20
CA ARG A 9 -10.18 -10.77 -8.08
C ARG A 9 -8.90 -11.40 -8.59
N LEU A 10 -8.64 -12.67 -8.27
CA LEU A 10 -7.48 -13.40 -8.78
C LEU A 10 -7.43 -13.43 -10.31
N ARG A 11 -8.59 -13.51 -10.98
CA ARG A 11 -8.67 -13.45 -12.45
C ARG A 11 -8.32 -12.06 -13.02
N GLN A 12 -8.56 -10.99 -12.28
CA GLN A 12 -8.35 -9.61 -12.75
C GLN A 12 -6.94 -9.09 -12.52
N ILE A 13 -6.28 -9.53 -11.43
CA ILE A 13 -4.98 -9.01 -11.01
C ILE A 13 -3.91 -9.02 -12.13
N PRO A 14 -3.74 -10.09 -12.92
CA PRO A 14 -2.71 -10.12 -13.96
C PRO A 14 -2.91 -9.02 -15.02
N ASP A 15 -4.15 -8.80 -15.45
CA ASP A 15 -4.48 -7.77 -16.45
C ASP A 15 -4.28 -6.36 -15.89
N MET A 16 -4.67 -6.14 -14.63
CA MET A 16 -4.47 -4.85 -13.94
C MET A 16 -2.98 -4.53 -13.76
N ALA A 17 -2.17 -5.53 -13.38
CA ALA A 17 -0.73 -5.37 -13.28
C ALA A 17 -0.12 -5.05 -14.65
N ALA A 18 -0.52 -5.77 -15.70
CA ALA A 18 -0.06 -5.53 -17.07
C ALA A 18 -0.46 -4.13 -17.59
N GLU A 19 -1.68 -3.68 -17.31
CA GLU A 19 -2.15 -2.33 -17.65
C GLU A 19 -1.31 -1.26 -16.92
N LEU A 20 -1.04 -1.47 -15.63
CA LEU A 20 -0.24 -0.53 -14.86
C LEU A 20 1.20 -0.45 -15.37
N TRP A 21 1.81 -1.58 -15.72
CA TRP A 21 3.11 -1.64 -16.41
C TRP A 21 3.08 -0.92 -17.76
N ALA A 22 2.08 -1.20 -18.60
CA ALA A 22 1.92 -0.62 -19.94
C ALA A 22 1.62 0.89 -19.91
N SER A 23 1.14 1.43 -18.79
CA SER A 23 0.88 2.86 -18.63
C SER A 23 2.13 3.75 -18.72
N GLY A 24 3.34 3.17 -18.80
CA GLY A 24 4.61 3.84 -19.07
C GLY A 24 5.14 4.75 -17.95
N ARG A 25 4.33 4.97 -16.90
CA ARG A 25 4.67 5.78 -15.72
C ARG A 25 5.47 5.01 -14.67
N ALA A 26 5.43 3.67 -14.70
CA ALA A 26 6.12 2.83 -13.73
C ALA A 26 7.61 2.61 -14.07
N THR A 27 7.98 2.60 -15.36
CA THR A 27 9.35 2.27 -15.82
C THR A 27 10.15 3.47 -16.31
N GLY A 28 9.53 4.64 -16.42
CA GLY A 28 10.21 5.83 -16.96
C GLY A 28 10.61 5.64 -18.40
N ASP A 29 9.75 5.02 -19.22
CA ASP A 29 10.00 4.88 -20.65
C ASP A 29 9.95 6.28 -21.28
N SER A 30 11.12 6.90 -21.36
CA SER A 30 11.40 8.09 -22.13
C SER A 30 11.22 7.69 -23.58
N GLY A 31 9.98 7.72 -24.07
CA GLY A 31 9.61 7.23 -25.41
C GLY A 31 10.64 7.64 -26.45
N ASP A 32 11.56 6.73 -26.72
CA ASP A 32 12.69 7.03 -27.59
C ASP A 32 12.12 7.12 -29.01
N PRO A 33 12.49 8.16 -29.79
CA PRO A 33 11.96 8.29 -31.12
C PRO A 33 12.40 7.09 -31.96
N LYS A 34 11.44 6.48 -32.67
CA LYS A 34 11.74 5.47 -33.70
C LYS A 34 12.78 6.01 -34.69
N PRO A 35 13.65 5.15 -35.25
CA PRO A 35 14.67 5.59 -36.20
C PRO A 35 13.99 6.30 -37.39
N GLY A 36 14.29 7.59 -37.58
CA GLY A 36 13.75 8.40 -38.69
C GLY A 36 12.90 9.61 -38.28
N GLN A 37 12.56 9.80 -37.00
CA GLN A 37 11.92 11.05 -36.56
C GLN A 37 12.94 12.17 -36.27
N VAL A 38 12.71 13.33 -36.88
CA VAL A 38 13.48 14.57 -36.64
C VAL A 38 13.34 14.96 -35.17
N ARG A 39 14.47 15.12 -34.47
CA ARG A 39 14.52 15.55 -33.06
C ARG A 39 13.75 16.87 -32.91
N PRO A 40 12.68 16.95 -32.09
CA PRO A 40 12.11 18.25 -31.74
C PRO A 40 13.18 19.07 -31.00
N HIS A 41 13.24 20.38 -31.29
CA HIS A 41 14.22 21.36 -30.77
C HIS A 41 14.19 21.52 -29.23
N ARG A 42 13.27 20.82 -28.57
CA ARG A 42 13.20 20.64 -27.13
C ARG A 42 12.85 19.18 -26.89
N ALA A 43 13.78 18.40 -26.33
CA ALA A 43 13.43 17.10 -25.80
C ALA A 43 12.26 17.31 -24.82
N LYS A 44 11.13 16.61 -25.02
CA LYS A 44 10.12 16.55 -23.96
C LYS A 44 10.86 16.01 -22.73
N PRO A 45 10.79 16.66 -21.56
CA PRO A 45 11.36 16.06 -20.35
C PRO A 45 10.77 14.66 -20.22
N ALA A 46 11.62 13.67 -19.98
CA ALA A 46 11.18 12.31 -19.71
C ALA A 46 10.04 12.36 -18.70
N THR A 47 8.94 11.65 -18.98
CA THR A 47 7.83 11.55 -18.04
C THR A 47 8.42 11.08 -16.72
N PRO A 48 8.30 11.84 -15.63
CA PRO A 48 8.90 11.43 -14.36
C PRO A 48 8.37 10.05 -13.97
N ILE A 49 9.26 9.17 -13.54
CA ILE A 49 8.89 7.87 -12.98
C ILE A 49 7.95 8.13 -11.80
N ASP A 50 6.78 7.51 -11.83
CA ASP A 50 5.88 7.46 -10.68
C ASP A 50 6.42 6.39 -9.74
N LEU A 51 7.28 6.81 -8.80
CA LEU A 51 7.94 5.93 -7.84
C LEU A 51 6.93 5.08 -7.05
N GLY A 52 5.73 5.61 -6.76
CA GLY A 52 4.70 4.84 -6.08
C GLY A 52 4.14 3.69 -6.93
N ARG A 53 3.98 3.90 -8.24
CA ARG A 53 3.60 2.83 -9.17
C ARG A 53 4.73 1.83 -9.41
N HIS A 54 5.98 2.30 -9.42
CA HIS A 54 7.15 1.44 -9.49
C HIS A 54 7.21 0.53 -8.25
N ASP A 55 7.06 1.08 -7.05
CA ASP A 55 7.09 0.32 -5.79
C ASP A 55 6.01 -0.75 -5.74
N ILE A 56 4.80 -0.42 -6.20
CA ILE A 56 3.68 -1.38 -6.36
C ILE A 56 4.08 -2.59 -7.22
N LEU A 57 4.81 -2.34 -8.31
CA LEU A 57 5.13 -3.35 -9.34
C LEU A 57 6.47 -4.04 -9.14
N ARG A 58 7.19 -3.75 -8.05
CA ARG A 58 8.45 -4.44 -7.73
C ARG A 58 8.21 -5.96 -7.67
N THR A 59 9.22 -6.70 -8.12
CA THR A 59 9.22 -8.17 -8.11
C THR A 59 10.05 -8.74 -6.97
N ASP A 60 10.64 -7.89 -6.13
CA ASP A 60 11.33 -8.28 -4.91
C ASP A 60 10.36 -8.30 -3.71
N GLU A 61 10.89 -8.59 -2.51
CA GLU A 61 10.14 -8.72 -1.27
C GLU A 61 9.41 -7.45 -0.82
N HIS A 62 9.67 -6.30 -1.46
CA HIS A 62 9.03 -5.03 -1.16
C HIS A 62 7.89 -4.68 -2.11
N GLY A 63 7.67 -5.48 -3.17
CA GLY A 63 6.57 -5.28 -4.12
C GLY A 63 5.32 -6.07 -3.79
N LEU A 64 4.19 -5.70 -4.40
CA LEU A 64 2.91 -6.38 -4.15
C LEU A 64 2.87 -7.82 -4.64
N LEU A 65 3.73 -8.22 -5.58
CA LEU A 65 3.82 -9.62 -6.02
C LEU A 65 4.23 -10.53 -4.85
N ALA A 66 5.05 -10.04 -3.93
CA ALA A 66 5.50 -10.81 -2.77
C ALA A 66 4.34 -11.27 -1.87
N GLU A 67 3.27 -10.47 -1.76
CA GLU A 67 2.06 -10.82 -0.99
C GLU A 67 1.35 -12.04 -1.59
N LEU A 68 1.25 -12.11 -2.93
CA LEU A 68 0.69 -13.30 -3.61
C LEU A 68 1.62 -14.51 -3.51
N SER A 69 2.93 -14.29 -3.70
CA SER A 69 3.92 -15.37 -3.57
C SER A 69 3.93 -15.97 -2.17
N GLN A 70 3.73 -15.16 -1.12
CA GLN A 70 3.58 -15.66 0.25
C GLN A 70 2.30 -16.48 0.43
N ALA A 71 1.19 -16.07 -0.17
CA ALA A 71 -0.06 -16.84 -0.15
C ALA A 71 0.12 -18.20 -0.86
N VAL A 72 0.73 -18.22 -2.05
CA VAL A 72 1.06 -19.47 -2.76
C VAL A 72 1.99 -20.34 -1.93
N ARG A 73 3.01 -19.74 -1.31
CA ARG A 73 3.96 -20.47 -0.47
C ARG A 73 3.30 -21.12 0.73
N ALA A 74 2.41 -20.41 1.43
CA ALA A 74 1.68 -20.94 2.57
C ALA A 74 0.83 -22.17 2.17
N VAL A 75 0.09 -22.09 1.07
CA VAL A 75 -0.73 -23.21 0.58
C VAL A 75 0.15 -24.40 0.16
N TRP A 76 1.30 -24.13 -0.46
CA TRP A 76 2.25 -25.16 -0.88
C TRP A 76 2.96 -25.85 0.29
N GLU A 77 3.29 -25.11 1.35
CA GLU A 77 3.94 -25.67 2.55
C GLU A 77 3.02 -26.66 3.27
N ASP A 78 1.71 -26.40 3.28
CA ASP A 78 0.71 -27.32 3.84
C ASP A 78 0.34 -28.46 2.88
N ASN A 79 0.68 -28.35 1.59
CA ASN A 79 0.37 -29.33 0.54
C ASN A 79 1.60 -29.65 -0.33
N PRO A 80 2.66 -30.25 0.23
CA PRO A 80 3.90 -30.52 -0.49
C PRO A 80 3.66 -31.54 -1.60
N GLY A 81 4.02 -31.18 -2.84
CA GLY A 81 3.88 -32.06 -4.01
C GLY A 81 3.35 -31.36 -5.27
N VAL A 82 2.80 -30.15 -5.11
CA VAL A 82 2.40 -29.31 -6.24
C VAL A 82 3.59 -28.48 -6.73
N ALA A 83 3.78 -28.39 -8.05
CA ALA A 83 4.85 -27.58 -8.62
C ALA A 83 4.56 -26.07 -8.46
N LEU A 84 5.57 -25.30 -8.09
CA LEU A 84 5.51 -23.83 -8.00
C LEU A 84 5.95 -23.16 -9.31
N SER A 85 5.41 -21.98 -9.59
CA SER A 85 5.96 -21.11 -10.63
C SER A 85 7.30 -20.53 -10.15
N ASN A 86 8.36 -20.67 -10.96
CA ASN A 86 9.66 -20.08 -10.65
C ASN A 86 10.33 -19.60 -11.96
N PRO A 87 10.64 -18.30 -12.11
CA PRO A 87 10.43 -17.21 -11.14
C PRO A 87 8.95 -16.86 -10.91
N PRO A 88 8.58 -16.30 -9.74
CA PRO A 88 7.22 -15.89 -9.47
C PRO A 88 6.80 -14.77 -10.43
N THR A 89 5.57 -14.85 -10.93
CA THR A 89 4.99 -13.85 -11.84
C THR A 89 3.53 -13.61 -11.47
N TRP A 90 3.01 -12.41 -11.76
CA TRP A 90 1.60 -12.08 -11.50
C TRP A 90 0.62 -13.11 -12.05
N ALA A 91 0.80 -13.49 -13.32
CA ALA A 91 -0.01 -14.52 -13.97
C ALA A 91 0.24 -15.92 -13.36
N GLY A 92 1.49 -16.25 -13.03
CA GLY A 92 1.88 -17.53 -12.43
C GLY A 92 1.24 -17.76 -11.05
N GLU A 93 1.40 -16.82 -10.12
CA GLU A 93 0.85 -16.92 -8.76
C GLU A 93 -0.68 -16.98 -8.78
N CYS A 94 -1.34 -16.09 -9.56
CA CYS A 94 -2.80 -16.08 -9.67
C CYS A 94 -3.34 -17.36 -10.30
N SER A 95 -2.70 -17.86 -11.38
CA SER A 95 -3.10 -19.10 -12.03
C SER A 95 -2.91 -20.30 -11.11
N TRP A 96 -1.84 -20.31 -10.32
CA TRP A 96 -1.58 -21.37 -9.35
C TRP A 96 -2.66 -21.41 -8.26
N LEU A 97 -3.02 -20.27 -7.67
CA LEU A 97 -4.09 -20.19 -6.66
C LEU A 97 -5.45 -20.61 -7.24
N LEU A 98 -5.74 -20.23 -8.49
CA LEU A 98 -6.96 -20.61 -9.20
C LEU A 98 -7.00 -22.10 -9.58
N ALA A 99 -5.85 -22.73 -9.85
CA ALA A 99 -5.77 -24.15 -10.15
C ALA A 99 -5.88 -25.02 -8.89
N ASN A 100 -5.53 -24.48 -7.73
CA ASN A 100 -5.42 -25.21 -6.45
C ASN A 100 -6.45 -24.73 -5.41
N VAL A 101 -7.63 -24.25 -5.85
CA VAL A 101 -8.69 -23.72 -4.96
C VAL A 101 -9.06 -24.70 -3.85
N GLU A 102 -9.18 -25.99 -4.19
CA GLU A 102 -9.55 -27.04 -3.25
C GLU A 102 -8.56 -27.18 -2.07
N LEU A 103 -7.28 -26.83 -2.28
CA LEU A 103 -6.22 -26.96 -1.28
C LEU A 103 -6.26 -25.87 -0.20
N TRP A 104 -6.89 -24.73 -0.49
CA TRP A 104 -6.89 -23.59 0.43
C TRP A 104 -8.29 -23.13 0.83
N ASP A 105 -9.32 -23.39 0.04
CA ASP A 105 -10.68 -22.95 0.36
C ASP A 105 -11.31 -23.80 1.47
N THR A 106 -10.87 -25.07 1.59
CA THR A 106 -11.33 -26.01 2.62
C THR A 106 -10.78 -25.69 4.01
N ASP A 107 -9.60 -25.07 4.09
CA ASP A 107 -8.98 -24.62 5.33
C ASP A 107 -9.38 -23.14 5.63
N PRO A 108 -10.09 -22.85 6.74
CA PRO A 108 -10.52 -21.50 7.06
C PRO A 108 -9.38 -20.48 7.24
N PHE A 109 -8.21 -20.93 7.68
CA PHE A 109 -7.03 -20.08 7.84
C PHE A 109 -6.41 -19.75 6.48
N LEU A 110 -6.17 -20.76 5.64
CA LEU A 110 -5.63 -20.54 4.29
C LEU A 110 -6.58 -19.73 3.42
N SER A 111 -7.88 -20.01 3.47
CA SER A 111 -8.92 -19.26 2.76
C SER A 111 -8.90 -17.78 3.16
N ALA A 112 -8.83 -17.48 4.46
CA ALA A 112 -8.72 -16.11 4.93
C ALA A 112 -7.40 -15.43 4.51
N PHE A 113 -6.29 -16.17 4.52
CA PHE A 113 -4.97 -15.66 4.16
C PHE A 113 -4.91 -15.31 2.66
N VAL A 114 -5.34 -16.21 1.79
CA VAL A 114 -5.43 -16.01 0.34
C VAL A 114 -6.38 -14.86 0.01
N ALA A 115 -7.54 -14.79 0.66
CA ALA A 115 -8.51 -13.71 0.45
C ALA A 115 -7.95 -12.33 0.85
N ASP A 116 -7.23 -12.25 1.98
CA ASP A 116 -6.62 -10.98 2.43
C ASP A 116 -5.50 -10.50 1.49
N ALA A 117 -4.61 -11.40 1.07
CA ALA A 117 -3.54 -11.09 0.12
C ALA A 117 -4.12 -10.64 -1.23
N THR A 118 -5.07 -11.41 -1.78
CA THR A 118 -5.76 -11.10 -3.04
C THR A 118 -6.44 -9.74 -2.97
N ARG A 119 -7.17 -9.45 -1.89
CA ARG A 119 -7.88 -8.19 -1.70
C ARG A 119 -6.93 -7.01 -1.60
N LEU A 120 -5.84 -7.13 -0.84
CA LEU A 120 -4.83 -6.08 -0.70
C LEU A 120 -4.25 -5.71 -2.06
N VAL A 121 -3.83 -6.72 -2.81
CA VAL A 121 -3.22 -6.56 -4.13
C VAL A 121 -4.21 -5.95 -5.11
N TRP A 122 -5.42 -6.50 -5.21
CA TRP A 122 -6.46 -6.01 -6.11
C TRP A 122 -6.81 -4.55 -5.83
N HIS A 123 -7.08 -4.18 -4.57
CA HIS A 123 -7.42 -2.79 -4.24
C HIS A 123 -6.28 -1.82 -4.51
N THR A 124 -5.04 -2.25 -4.30
CA THR A 124 -3.88 -1.38 -4.50
C THR A 124 -3.65 -1.13 -6.00
N LEU A 125 -3.77 -2.17 -6.82
CA LEU A 125 -3.73 -2.05 -8.28
C LEU A 125 -4.91 -1.22 -8.82
N ASP A 126 -6.14 -1.48 -8.35
CA ASP A 126 -7.36 -0.76 -8.74
C ASP A 126 -7.23 0.74 -8.45
N ARG A 127 -6.77 1.06 -7.23
CA ARG A 127 -6.52 2.44 -6.82
C ARG A 127 -5.43 3.07 -7.69
N ALA A 128 -4.34 2.36 -7.99
CA ALA A 128 -3.26 2.88 -8.82
C ALA A 128 -3.72 3.21 -10.24
N LEU A 129 -4.59 2.38 -10.83
CA LEU A 129 -5.16 2.55 -12.17
C LEU A 129 -6.20 3.67 -12.21
N HIS A 130 -7.20 3.63 -11.33
CA HIS A 130 -8.40 4.46 -11.42
C HIS A 130 -8.37 5.72 -10.55
N ARG A 131 -7.53 5.74 -9.51
CA ARG A 131 -7.40 6.86 -8.57
C ARG A 131 -5.93 7.20 -8.36
N PRO A 132 -5.20 7.58 -9.43
CA PRO A 132 -3.78 7.90 -9.33
C PRO A 132 -3.57 8.93 -8.22
N ALA A 133 -2.59 8.68 -7.35
CA ALA A 133 -2.18 9.67 -6.37
C ALA A 133 -1.92 10.98 -7.12
N PRO A 134 -2.50 12.11 -6.69
CA PRO A 134 -2.38 13.33 -7.46
C PRO A 134 -0.89 13.67 -7.54
N ALA A 135 -0.37 13.83 -8.76
CA ALA A 135 1.04 14.14 -9.01
C ALA A 135 1.53 15.40 -8.27
N ARG A 136 0.59 16.20 -7.76
CA ARG A 136 0.79 17.33 -6.85
C ARG A 136 -0.36 17.35 -5.84
N LEU A 137 -0.05 17.58 -4.58
CA LEU A 137 -1.07 17.85 -3.57
C LEU A 137 -1.89 19.08 -4.00
N THR A 138 -3.20 18.90 -4.19
CA THR A 138 -4.16 19.96 -4.51
C THR A 138 -4.99 20.29 -3.29
N CYS A 139 -5.41 21.54 -3.16
CA CYS A 139 -6.21 21.97 -2.02
C CYS A 139 -7.57 21.26 -2.05
N PRO A 140 -7.96 20.55 -0.98
CA PRO A 140 -9.29 19.92 -0.90
C PRO A 140 -10.44 20.92 -1.01
N SER A 141 -10.23 22.17 -0.57
CA SER A 141 -11.26 23.21 -0.56
C SER A 141 -11.49 23.86 -1.92
N CYS A 142 -10.45 24.02 -2.75
CA CYS A 142 -10.56 24.80 -3.99
C CYS A 142 -9.81 24.21 -5.21
N GLY A 143 -9.17 23.05 -5.07
CA GLY A 143 -8.33 22.44 -6.12
C GLY A 143 -7.01 23.16 -6.38
N GLY A 144 -6.74 24.24 -5.66
CA GLY A 144 -5.58 25.11 -5.85
C GLY A 144 -4.25 24.49 -5.45
N ARG A 145 -3.14 25.19 -5.74
CA ARG A 145 -1.79 24.70 -5.44
C ARG A 145 -1.48 24.80 -3.95
N LEU A 146 -1.04 23.69 -3.38
CA LEU A 146 -0.54 23.60 -2.02
C LEU A 146 0.97 23.87 -1.99
N ALA A 147 1.43 24.58 -0.96
CA ALA A 147 2.83 24.83 -0.69
C ALA A 147 3.12 24.68 0.81
N GLU A 148 4.30 24.17 1.13
CA GLU A 148 4.77 24.13 2.51
C GLU A 148 4.90 25.56 3.07
N SER A 149 4.59 25.68 4.35
CA SER A 149 4.55 26.92 5.12
C SER A 149 5.22 26.70 6.47
N ALA A 150 5.62 27.79 7.11
CA ALA A 150 6.35 27.73 8.37
C ALA A 150 5.64 26.88 9.45
N GLY A 151 6.45 26.19 10.24
CA GLY A 151 5.99 25.36 11.36
C GLY A 151 5.21 24.12 10.94
N GLY A 152 5.46 23.53 9.77
CA GLY A 152 4.85 22.27 9.33
C GLY A 152 3.40 22.40 8.84
N TRP A 153 2.97 23.58 8.38
CA TRP A 153 1.69 23.75 7.69
C TRP A 153 1.87 23.58 6.18
N ILE A 154 0.82 23.11 5.52
CA ILE A 154 0.69 23.19 4.06
C ILE A 154 -0.44 24.17 3.78
N THR A 155 -0.13 25.25 3.08
CA THR A 155 -1.09 26.33 2.79
C THR A 155 -1.43 26.33 1.31
N CYS A 156 -2.72 26.48 1.01
CA CYS A 156 -3.17 26.76 -0.36
C CYS A 156 -2.85 28.20 -0.75
N ARG A 157 -2.17 28.39 -1.88
CA ARG A 157 -1.88 29.74 -2.40
C ARG A 157 -3.12 30.47 -2.90
N ASP A 158 -4.16 29.74 -3.29
CA ASP A 158 -5.33 30.29 -3.98
C ASP A 158 -6.46 30.67 -3.00
N CYS A 159 -6.67 29.88 -1.93
CA CYS A 159 -7.73 30.15 -0.93
C CYS A 159 -7.22 30.33 0.51
N ALA A 160 -5.90 30.34 0.72
CA ALA A 160 -5.26 30.48 2.04
C ALA A 160 -5.65 29.43 3.10
N SER A 161 -6.38 28.37 2.72
CA SER A 161 -6.68 27.25 3.64
C SER A 161 -5.40 26.55 4.08
N GLN A 162 -5.32 26.23 5.37
CA GLN A 162 -4.16 25.57 5.97
C GLN A 162 -4.50 24.12 6.33
N PHE A 163 -3.61 23.21 5.97
CA PHE A 163 -3.70 21.79 6.24
C PHE A 163 -2.44 21.35 6.97
N PRO A 164 -2.54 20.48 7.99
CA PRO A 164 -1.35 20.01 8.69
C PRO A 164 -0.44 19.26 7.71
N GLY A 165 0.83 19.64 7.64
CA GLY A 165 1.86 18.92 6.91
C GLY A 165 2.34 17.69 7.66
N ARG A 166 3.26 16.92 7.06
CA ARG A 166 3.74 15.63 7.59
C ARG A 166 4.19 15.72 9.05
N GLU A 167 5.07 16.67 9.37
CA GLU A 167 5.58 16.88 10.73
C GLU A 167 4.46 17.19 11.72
N ARG A 168 3.49 18.02 11.34
CA ARG A 168 2.41 18.41 12.24
C ARG A 168 1.41 17.27 12.46
N ILE A 169 1.11 16.49 11.43
CA ILE A 169 0.32 15.25 11.56
C ILE A 169 1.04 14.31 12.53
N ALA A 170 2.35 14.17 12.40
CA ALA A 170 3.15 13.33 13.28
C ALA A 170 3.09 13.79 14.74
N THR A 171 3.36 15.07 14.99
CA THR A 171 3.25 15.68 16.33
C THR A 171 1.84 15.50 16.91
N GLN A 172 0.80 15.72 16.10
CA GLN A 172 -0.58 15.49 16.52
C GLN A 172 -0.81 14.03 16.90
N MET A 173 -0.32 13.07 16.11
CA MET A 173 -0.47 11.63 16.39
C MET A 173 0.33 11.16 17.60
N ILE A 174 1.52 11.72 17.85
CA ILE A 174 2.34 11.46 19.05
C ILE A 174 1.60 11.91 20.32
N HIS A 175 0.90 13.04 20.26
CA HIS A 175 0.19 13.62 21.41
C HIS A 175 -1.30 13.23 21.49
N LYS A 176 -1.83 12.48 20.52
CA LYS A 176 -3.20 11.96 20.63
C LYS A 176 -3.30 11.03 21.83
N ARG A 177 -4.46 11.07 22.49
CA ARG A 177 -4.78 10.16 23.59
C ARG A 177 -4.77 8.71 23.11
N ASP A 178 -4.60 7.79 24.06
CA ASP A 178 -4.85 6.38 23.80
C ASP A 178 -6.31 6.18 23.37
N MET A 179 -6.49 5.33 22.37
CA MET A 179 -7.79 5.06 21.74
C MET A 179 -8.11 3.58 21.89
N THR A 180 -9.39 3.26 22.05
CA THR A 180 -9.85 1.86 22.07
C THR A 180 -9.66 1.21 20.70
N THR A 181 -9.75 -0.12 20.64
CA THR A 181 -9.66 -0.87 19.37
C THR A 181 -10.61 -0.32 18.29
N ASP A 182 -11.86 0.00 18.64
CA ASP A 182 -12.86 0.47 17.67
C ASP A 182 -12.57 1.92 17.22
N GLU A 183 -12.09 2.76 18.14
CA GLU A 183 -11.68 4.13 17.82
C GLU A 183 -10.46 4.15 16.88
N ILE A 184 -9.46 3.30 17.12
CA ILE A 184 -8.30 3.15 16.23
C ILE A 184 -8.70 2.59 14.87
N ALA A 185 -9.58 1.59 14.86
CA ALA A 185 -10.10 1.01 13.65
C ALA A 185 -10.80 2.05 12.77
N ALA A 186 -11.59 2.94 13.38
CA ALA A 186 -12.23 4.05 12.69
C ALA A 186 -11.22 5.11 12.20
N GLU A 187 -10.27 5.50 13.06
CA GLU A 187 -9.26 6.54 12.75
C GLU A 187 -8.36 6.16 11.56
N PHE A 188 -7.87 4.91 11.54
CA PHE A 188 -6.95 4.43 10.49
C PHE A 188 -7.66 3.64 9.39
N HIS A 189 -8.99 3.53 9.45
CA HIS A 189 -9.79 2.70 8.54
C HIS A 189 -9.29 1.25 8.42
N ILE A 190 -8.92 0.64 9.55
CA ILE A 190 -8.46 -0.76 9.63
C ILE A 190 -9.49 -1.63 10.35
N TYR A 191 -9.52 -2.93 10.03
CA TYR A 191 -10.41 -3.87 10.74
C TYR A 191 -9.92 -4.12 12.18
N PRO A 192 -10.81 -4.15 13.20
CA PRO A 192 -10.45 -4.44 14.60
C PRO A 192 -9.71 -5.78 14.79
N ALA A 193 -9.99 -6.77 13.95
CA ALA A 193 -9.29 -8.06 13.96
C ALA A 193 -7.80 -7.95 13.59
N ARG A 194 -7.44 -7.00 12.72
CA ARG A 194 -6.05 -6.76 12.30
C ARG A 194 -5.21 -6.26 13.47
N LEU A 195 -5.77 -5.35 14.28
CA LEU A 195 -5.10 -4.80 15.46
C LEU A 195 -4.85 -5.88 16.53
N ARG A 196 -5.81 -6.79 16.72
CA ARG A 196 -5.64 -7.96 17.61
C ARG A 196 -4.54 -8.89 17.14
N LYS A 197 -4.51 -9.25 15.86
CA LYS A 197 -3.44 -10.07 15.26
C LYS A 197 -2.07 -9.41 15.39
N TRP A 198 -1.98 -8.08 15.22
CA TRP A 198 -0.72 -7.36 15.40
C TRP A 198 -0.22 -7.38 16.85
N ALA A 199 -1.14 -7.32 17.82
CA ALA A 199 -0.78 -7.43 19.22
C ALA A 199 -0.30 -8.84 19.59
N GLU A 200 -0.95 -9.88 19.09
CA GLU A 200 -0.52 -11.28 19.24
C GLU A 200 0.89 -11.51 18.65
N ARG A 201 1.19 -10.84 17.53
CA ARG A 201 2.51 -10.87 16.88
C ARG A 201 3.55 -9.92 17.50
N GLY A 202 3.18 -9.16 18.53
CA GLY A 202 4.07 -8.22 19.21
C GLY A 202 4.45 -6.97 18.40
N LEU A 203 3.76 -6.71 17.29
CA LEU A 203 4.02 -5.54 16.42
C LEU A 203 3.49 -4.24 17.02
N VAL A 204 2.38 -4.33 17.76
CA VAL A 204 1.84 -3.23 18.56
C VAL A 204 1.59 -3.73 19.97
N LYS A 205 1.73 -2.85 20.97
CA LYS A 205 1.47 -3.19 22.36
C LYS A 205 0.29 -2.35 22.87
N PRO A 206 -0.70 -2.96 23.53
CA PRO A 206 -1.76 -2.20 24.17
C PRO A 206 -1.16 -1.38 25.33
N THR A 207 -1.61 -0.14 25.50
CA THR A 207 -1.14 0.72 26.58
C THR A 207 -1.63 0.22 27.96
N ASN A 208 -2.73 -0.53 27.98
CA ASN A 208 -3.33 -1.13 29.17
C ASN A 208 -3.30 -2.68 29.12
N PRO A 209 -2.12 -3.32 29.24
CA PRO A 209 -2.02 -4.77 29.15
C PRO A 209 -2.89 -5.47 30.20
N GLY A 210 -3.70 -6.44 29.76
CA GLY A 210 -4.59 -7.22 30.64
C GLY A 210 -5.99 -6.62 30.88
N CYS A 211 -6.23 -5.37 30.49
CA CYS A 211 -7.53 -4.71 30.62
C CYS A 211 -8.37 -4.82 29.34
N LYS A 212 -9.70 -4.86 29.50
CA LYS A 212 -10.68 -4.75 28.41
C LYS A 212 -11.59 -3.53 28.63
N PRO A 213 -11.85 -2.70 27.61
CA PRO A 213 -11.30 -2.77 26.26
C PRO A 213 -9.81 -2.41 26.22
N SER A 214 -9.06 -3.03 25.30
CA SER A 214 -7.67 -2.68 25.06
C SER A 214 -7.57 -1.29 24.43
N THR A 215 -6.62 -0.50 24.90
CA THR A 215 -6.29 0.82 24.39
C THR A 215 -4.92 0.80 23.72
N TRP A 216 -4.77 1.65 22.71
CA TRP A 216 -3.61 1.68 21.83
C TRP A 216 -3.19 3.11 21.59
N ARG A 217 -1.88 3.31 21.46
CA ARG A 217 -1.30 4.57 21.00
C ARG A 217 -1.44 4.70 19.49
N PRO A 218 -2.07 5.77 18.96
CA PRO A 218 -2.16 6.00 17.52
C PRO A 218 -0.80 6.03 16.83
N TRP A 219 0.24 6.55 17.49
CA TRP A 219 1.60 6.58 16.95
C TRP A 219 2.19 5.18 16.72
N ASP A 220 1.97 4.23 17.63
CA ASP A 220 2.49 2.87 17.49
C ASP A 220 1.77 2.13 16.34
N VAL A 221 0.48 2.41 16.15
CA VAL A 221 -0.28 1.89 15.00
C VAL A 221 0.21 2.51 13.70
N LEU A 222 0.47 3.82 13.67
CA LEU A 222 1.03 4.52 12.51
C LEU A 222 2.41 3.96 12.13
N ARG A 223 3.26 3.63 13.11
CA ARG A 223 4.59 3.03 12.89
C ARG A 223 4.51 1.67 12.20
N VAL A 224 3.49 0.88 12.47
CA VAL A 224 3.27 -0.41 11.79
C VAL A 224 2.68 -0.21 10.39
N LEU A 225 1.83 0.81 10.19
CA LEU A 225 1.20 1.08 8.90
C LEU A 225 2.14 1.74 7.89
N HIS A 226 2.98 2.66 8.36
CA HIS A 226 3.83 3.51 7.53
C HIS A 226 5.21 3.68 8.19
N PRO A 227 6.01 2.60 8.28
CA PRO A 227 7.32 2.63 8.92
C PRO A 227 8.28 3.62 8.25
N ASP A 228 8.20 3.74 6.92
CA ASP A 228 8.96 4.68 6.10
C ASP A 228 8.68 6.15 6.48
N ILE A 229 7.41 6.48 6.72
CA ILE A 229 7.01 7.83 7.12
C ILE A 229 7.53 8.13 8.52
N VAL A 230 7.37 7.20 9.45
CA VAL A 230 7.83 7.38 10.85
C VAL A 230 9.35 7.49 10.91
N GLU A 231 10.09 6.65 10.19
CA GLU A 231 11.54 6.70 10.11
C GLU A 231 12.02 8.04 9.52
N ALA A 232 11.40 8.50 8.42
CA ALA A 232 11.74 9.79 7.83
C ALA A 232 11.52 10.97 8.80
N ILE A 233 10.50 10.89 9.66
CA ILE A 233 10.23 11.92 10.68
C ILE A 233 11.25 11.82 11.84
N GLU A 234 11.56 10.62 12.31
CA GLU A 234 12.50 10.41 13.42
C GLU A 234 13.95 10.73 13.02
N VAL A 235 14.33 10.46 11.78
CA VAL A 235 15.65 10.79 11.21
C VAL A 235 15.74 12.27 10.84
N GLY A 236 14.74 12.81 10.14
CA GLY A 236 14.69 14.23 9.77
C GLY A 236 14.61 15.18 10.98
N GLY A 237 14.03 14.72 12.10
CA GLY A 237 14.03 15.44 13.37
C GLY A 237 15.38 15.49 14.09
N ARG A 238 16.35 14.64 13.74
CA ARG A 238 17.71 14.68 14.31
C ARG A 238 18.66 15.63 13.58
N GLU A 239 18.40 15.92 12.31
CA GLU A 239 19.21 16.88 11.52
C GLU A 239 18.77 18.35 11.74
N ALA A 240 17.68 18.57 12.47
CA ALA A 240 17.14 19.89 12.80
C ALA A 240 17.43 20.37 14.24
N CYS A 241 18.28 19.66 15.01
CA CYS A 241 18.71 20.01 16.36
C CYS A 241 20.20 20.37 16.41
#